data_AF-A0A7C3HUF4-F1
#
_entry.id   AF-A0A7C3HUF4-F1
#
_cell.length_a   1.000
_cell.length_b   1.000
_cell.length_c   1.000
_cell.angle_alpha   90.00
_cell.angle_beta   90.00
_cell.angle_gamma   90.00
#
_symmetry.space_group_name_H-M   'P 1'
#
loop_
_entity.id
_entity.type
_entity.pdbx_description
1 polymer ?
#
loop_
_entity_poly.entity_id
_entity_poly.type
_entity_poly.pdbx_seq_one_letter_code
_entity_poly.pdbx_strand_id
1 'polypeptide(L)'
;MKFSTTTYWLKERGRDAVFWPYNLARDFPARLRRLGNTGWDGLAGVITFAPEGAQAVNRGDGRVWLGRAGRRLAGWLHRLVVQLFDLVGGPEIAQFFMHLFTHTTPLTAAEKEMMQAILGENALRWQDVRVAEGGLYDWLFRHNGNLAFTTWYTINFPRYGRHTRQNLPIVVHELTHVYQYHTIGTRYMTEAIYMLVTTKRDCYQYGGPNGLRQAAADGRTLPQFNREQQAQIIQDYYTRQTAGLDTAPYHPFLEQMRRARL
;
A
#
# COMPACT_ATOMS: atom_id res chain seq x y z
N MET A 1 -33.92 -7.51 -6.85
CA MET A 1 -34.47 -6.14 -6.88
C MET A 1 -33.36 -5.21 -7.38
N LYS A 2 -33.46 -4.62 -8.57
CA LYS A 2 -32.45 -3.68 -9.09
C LYS A 2 -32.69 -2.31 -8.45
N PHE A 3 -31.80 -1.89 -7.56
CA PHE A 3 -31.82 -0.52 -7.02
C PHE A 3 -31.57 0.49 -8.16
N SER A 4 -32.22 1.65 -8.13
CA SER A 4 -31.83 2.77 -9.00
C SER A 4 -30.40 3.21 -8.65
N THR A 5 -29.65 3.73 -9.63
CA THR A 5 -28.26 4.18 -9.43
C THR A 5 -28.13 5.14 -8.23
N THR A 6 -29.12 6.02 -8.03
CA THR A 6 -29.17 6.96 -6.89
C THR A 6 -29.38 6.26 -5.55
N THR A 7 -30.29 5.29 -5.47
CA THR A 7 -30.54 4.54 -4.22
C THR A 7 -29.35 3.67 -3.83
N TYR A 8 -28.67 3.06 -4.80
CA TYR A 8 -27.43 2.34 -4.56
C TYR A 8 -26.31 3.28 -4.11
N TRP A 9 -26.15 4.43 -4.76
CA TRP A 9 -25.16 5.43 -4.36
C TRP A 9 -25.38 5.91 -2.91
N LEU A 10 -26.61 6.30 -2.55
CA LEU A 10 -26.96 6.70 -1.18
C LEU A 10 -26.68 5.60 -0.16
N LYS A 11 -26.98 4.33 -0.51
CA LYS A 11 -26.69 3.18 0.33
C LYS A 11 -25.20 3.04 0.62
N GLU A 12 -24.32 3.21 -0.38
CA GLU A 12 -22.87 3.15 -0.17
C GLU A 12 -22.36 4.34 0.68
N ARG A 13 -22.92 5.55 0.53
CA ARG A 13 -22.58 6.69 1.42
C ARG A 13 -23.01 6.44 2.86
N GLY A 14 -24.23 5.93 3.05
CA GLY A 14 -24.74 5.54 4.37
C GLY A 14 -23.90 4.45 5.01
N ARG A 15 -23.44 3.47 4.22
CA ARG A 15 -22.47 2.47 4.66
C ARG A 15 -21.18 3.13 5.13
N ASP A 16 -20.56 4.00 4.34
CA ASP A 16 -19.30 4.64 4.72
C ASP A 16 -19.45 5.47 6.02
N ALA A 17 -20.57 6.19 6.18
CA ALA A 17 -20.85 6.95 7.40
C ALA A 17 -21.04 6.06 8.64
N VAL A 18 -21.72 4.92 8.50
CA VAL A 18 -21.94 3.96 9.61
C VAL A 18 -20.68 3.18 9.94
N PHE A 19 -19.94 2.74 8.92
CA PHE A 19 -18.74 1.95 9.11
C PHE A 19 -17.55 2.78 9.55
N TRP A 20 -17.55 4.11 9.38
CA TRP A 20 -16.46 4.96 9.87
C TRP A 20 -16.19 4.81 11.37
N PRO A 21 -17.15 5.09 12.29
CA PRO A 21 -16.91 4.93 13.72
C PRO A 21 -16.61 3.47 14.11
N TYR A 22 -17.23 2.51 13.42
CA TYR A 22 -16.97 1.08 13.64
C TYR A 22 -15.52 0.70 13.27
N ASN A 23 -15.04 1.11 12.08
CA ASN A 23 -13.70 0.86 11.60
C ASN A 23 -12.66 1.55 12.48
N LEU A 24 -12.95 2.78 12.93
CA LEU A 24 -12.11 3.51 13.86
C LEU A 24 -11.92 2.71 15.15
N ALA A 25 -13.00 2.26 15.79
CA ALA A 25 -12.93 1.47 17.01
C ALA A 25 -12.24 0.11 16.80
N ARG A 26 -12.61 -0.60 15.72
CA ARG A 26 -12.05 -1.93 15.39
C ARG A 26 -10.54 -1.86 15.12
N ASP A 27 -10.09 -0.88 14.35
CA ASP A 27 -8.69 -0.77 13.92
C ASP A 27 -7.83 0.01 14.94
N PHE A 28 -8.44 0.64 15.95
CA PHE A 28 -7.75 1.43 16.99
C PHE A 28 -6.61 0.67 17.68
N PRO A 29 -6.76 -0.60 18.14
CA PRO A 29 -5.67 -1.32 18.81
C PRO A 29 -4.44 -1.51 17.91
N ALA A 30 -4.65 -1.80 16.62
CA ALA A 30 -3.56 -1.96 15.66
C ALA A 30 -2.88 -0.62 15.36
N ARG A 31 -3.66 0.46 15.20
CA ARG A 31 -3.14 1.84 15.00
C ARG A 31 -2.32 2.30 16.20
N LEU A 32 -2.85 2.09 17.41
CA LEU A 32 -2.17 2.43 18.66
C LEU A 32 -0.87 1.64 18.84
N ARG A 33 -0.86 0.34 18.53
CA ARG A 33 0.37 -0.47 18.56
C ARG A 33 1.44 0.07 17.62
N ARG A 34 1.06 0.44 16.38
CA ARG A 34 1.99 1.04 15.42
C ARG A 34 2.57 2.36 15.93
N LEU A 35 1.72 3.22 16.51
CA LEU A 35 2.14 4.47 17.12
C LEU A 35 3.08 4.25 18.31
N GLY A 36 2.77 3.28 19.18
CA GLY A 36 3.63 2.89 20.30
C GLY A 36 5.01 2.43 19.84
N ASN A 37 5.08 1.59 18.79
CA ASN A 37 6.35 1.16 18.21
C ASN A 37 7.16 2.34 17.64
N THR A 38 6.50 3.29 16.97
CA THR A 38 7.17 4.52 16.52
C THR A 38 7.66 5.36 17.69
N GLY A 39 6.88 5.47 18.78
CA GLY A 39 7.32 6.15 20.00
C GLY A 39 8.58 5.52 20.59
N TRP A 40 8.61 4.18 20.66
CA TRP A 40 9.77 3.42 21.11
C TRP A 40 11.00 3.61 20.22
N ASP A 41 10.85 3.52 18.90
CA ASP A 41 11.93 3.79 17.93
C ASP A 41 12.52 5.21 18.13
N GLY A 42 11.66 6.18 18.43
CA GLY A 42 12.08 7.56 18.71
C GLY A 42 12.91 7.66 19.98
N LEU A 43 12.44 7.05 21.08
CA LEU A 43 13.16 7.00 22.35
C LEU A 43 14.51 6.30 22.20
N ALA A 44 14.54 5.14 21.52
CA ALA A 44 15.78 4.43 21.23
C ALA A 44 16.75 5.31 20.43
N GLY A 45 16.25 6.02 19.41
CA GLY A 45 17.06 6.94 18.62
C GLY A 45 17.65 8.10 19.44
N VAL A 46 16.92 8.64 20.43
CA VAL A 46 17.44 9.66 21.36
C VAL A 46 18.55 9.09 22.24
N ILE A 47 18.35 7.90 22.78
CA ILE A 47 19.33 7.23 23.65
C ILE A 47 20.62 6.92 22.88
N THR A 48 20.52 6.44 21.64
CA THR A 48 21.70 6.05 20.85
C THR A 48 22.37 7.21 20.12
N PHE A 49 21.74 8.40 20.04
CA PHE A 49 22.27 9.54 19.28
C PHE A 49 23.67 9.96 19.73
N ALA A 50 23.85 10.24 21.02
CA ALA A 50 25.13 10.70 21.57
C ALA A 50 26.27 9.65 21.41
N PRO A 51 26.10 8.36 21.79
CA PRO A 51 27.17 7.38 21.62
C PRO A 51 27.47 7.09 20.15
N GLU A 52 26.47 7.00 19.26
CA GLU A 52 26.71 6.83 17.82
C GLU A 52 27.46 8.03 17.22
N GLY A 53 27.10 9.25 17.65
CA GLY A 53 27.75 10.48 17.22
C GLY A 53 29.21 10.55 17.64
N ALA A 54 29.51 10.25 18.91
CA ALA A 54 30.87 10.21 19.42
C ALA A 54 31.74 9.18 18.67
N GLN A 55 31.21 7.97 18.44
CA GLN A 55 31.90 6.95 17.65
C GLN A 55 32.15 7.40 16.21
N ALA A 56 31.20 8.08 15.57
CA ALA A 56 31.36 8.58 14.21
C ALA A 56 32.41 9.70 14.12
N VAL A 57 32.44 10.62 15.08
CA VAL A 57 33.46 11.68 15.17
C VAL A 57 34.85 11.08 15.34
N ASN A 58 35.00 10.08 16.22
CA ASN A 58 36.27 9.39 16.44
C ASN A 58 36.78 8.65 15.19
N ARG A 59 35.89 8.26 14.27
CA ARG A 59 36.23 7.62 12.99
C ARG A 59 36.44 8.61 11.84
N GLY A 60 36.27 9.91 12.07
CA GLY A 60 36.34 10.94 11.03
C GLY A 60 35.07 11.08 10.17
N ASP A 61 33.99 10.35 10.50
CA ASP A 61 32.76 10.24 9.69
C ASP A 61 31.62 11.15 10.17
N GLY A 62 31.90 12.13 11.04
CA GLY A 62 30.87 12.93 11.73
C GLY A 62 29.83 13.57 10.80
N ARG A 63 30.25 14.11 9.64
CA ARG A 63 29.35 14.70 8.64
C ARG A 63 28.42 13.66 7.99
N VAL A 64 28.96 12.49 7.66
CA VAL A 64 28.18 11.37 7.07
C VAL A 64 27.17 10.84 8.09
N TRP A 65 27.59 10.73 9.35
CA TRP A 65 26.70 10.35 10.45
C TRP A 65 25.58 11.36 10.65
N LEU A 66 25.87 12.67 10.72
CA LEU A 66 24.84 13.72 10.84
C LEU A 66 23.81 13.63 9.71
N GLY A 67 24.26 13.43 8.46
CA GLY A 67 23.35 13.24 7.33
C GLY A 67 22.46 12.00 7.46
N ARG A 68 23.01 10.87 7.97
CA ARG A 68 22.23 9.66 8.26
C ARG A 68 21.24 9.87 9.40
N ALA A 69 21.65 10.53 10.48
CA ALA A 69 20.80 10.84 11.62
C ALA A 69 19.63 11.75 11.21
N GLY A 70 19.89 12.78 10.40
CA GLY A 70 18.85 13.65 9.84
C GLY A 70 17.84 12.89 8.99
N ARG A 71 18.28 11.97 8.12
CA ARG A 71 17.37 11.11 7.34
C ARG A 71 16.55 10.17 8.22
N ARG A 72 17.14 9.59 9.27
CA ARG A 72 16.43 8.75 10.25
C ARG A 72 15.35 9.56 10.97
N LEU A 73 15.68 10.77 11.43
CA LEU A 73 14.73 11.67 12.07
C LEU A 73 13.58 12.04 11.13
N ALA A 74 13.88 12.42 9.89
CA ALA A 74 12.85 12.74 8.90
C ALA A 74 11.91 11.54 8.64
N GLY A 75 12.47 10.34 8.48
CA GLY A 75 11.68 9.12 8.31
C GLY A 75 10.83 8.78 9.55
N TRP A 76 11.36 9.01 10.76
CA TRP A 76 10.61 8.85 12.00
C TRP A 76 9.46 9.85 12.13
N LEU A 77 9.71 11.15 11.89
CA LEU A 77 8.69 12.21 11.90
C LEU A 77 7.58 11.91 10.89
N HIS A 78 7.95 11.49 9.68
CA HIS A 78 6.99 11.07 8.67
C HIS A 78 6.10 9.92 9.17
N ARG A 79 6.70 8.85 9.75
CA ARG A 79 5.95 7.72 10.34
C ARG A 79 5.00 8.18 11.43
N LEU A 80 5.44 9.09 12.30
CA LEU A 80 4.63 9.65 13.38
C LEU A 80 3.39 10.38 12.81
N VAL A 81 3.59 11.27 11.83
CA VAL A 81 2.50 12.06 11.23
C VAL A 81 1.45 11.15 10.57
N VAL A 82 1.87 10.19 9.74
CA VAL A 82 0.91 9.30 9.05
C VAL A 82 0.19 8.36 10.03
N GLN A 83 0.82 7.95 11.12
CA GLN A 83 0.17 7.12 12.14
C GLN A 83 -0.79 7.91 13.03
N LEU A 84 -0.51 9.19 13.31
CA LEU A 84 -1.48 10.07 13.95
C LEU A 84 -2.70 10.28 13.05
N PHE A 85 -2.47 10.50 11.75
CA PHE A 85 -3.54 10.58 10.75
C PHE A 85 -4.39 9.30 10.71
N ASP A 86 -3.76 8.12 10.71
CA ASP A 86 -4.47 6.84 10.84
C ASP A 86 -5.27 6.80 12.15
N LEU A 87 -4.66 7.13 13.29
CA LEU A 87 -5.26 6.98 14.62
C LEU A 87 -6.57 7.75 14.77
N VAL A 88 -6.65 8.96 14.18
CA VAL A 88 -7.85 9.82 14.25
C VAL A 88 -8.91 9.46 13.19
N GLY A 89 -8.70 8.41 12.40
CA GLY A 89 -9.65 8.00 11.36
C GLY A 89 -9.54 8.81 10.06
N GLY A 90 -8.40 9.45 9.82
CA GLY A 90 -8.12 10.20 8.62
C GLY A 90 -8.39 9.44 7.31
N PRO A 91 -7.96 8.17 7.17
CA PRO A 91 -8.25 7.36 5.99
C PRO A 91 -9.73 7.25 5.68
N GLU A 92 -10.56 6.93 6.68
CA GLU A 92 -11.99 6.77 6.51
C GLU A 92 -12.69 8.08 6.13
N ILE A 93 -12.31 9.18 6.77
CA ILE A 93 -12.83 10.52 6.46
C ILE A 93 -12.51 10.88 5.01
N ALA A 94 -11.26 10.69 4.60
CA ALA A 94 -10.82 10.99 3.24
C ALA A 94 -11.52 10.08 2.21
N GLN A 95 -11.64 8.77 2.47
CA GLN A 95 -12.39 7.85 1.61
C GLN A 95 -13.85 8.28 1.48
N PHE A 96 -14.51 8.67 2.58
CA PHE A 96 -15.89 9.15 2.54
C PHE A 96 -16.06 10.32 1.57
N PHE A 97 -15.18 11.33 1.65
CA PHE A 97 -15.21 12.48 0.74
C PHE A 97 -14.89 12.09 -0.71
N MET A 98 -13.86 11.27 -0.92
CA MET A 98 -13.49 10.79 -2.26
C MET A 98 -14.65 10.08 -2.94
N HIS A 99 -15.36 9.26 -2.19
CA HIS A 99 -16.49 8.50 -2.70
C HIS A 99 -17.78 9.32 -2.93
N LEU A 100 -17.88 10.56 -2.42
CA LEU A 100 -18.98 11.47 -2.80
C LEU A 100 -18.97 11.75 -4.31
N PHE A 101 -17.81 11.66 -4.93
CA PHE A 101 -17.60 12.07 -6.31
C PHE A 101 -17.36 10.91 -7.27
N THR A 102 -17.55 9.67 -6.83
CA THR A 102 -17.32 8.45 -7.63
C THR A 102 -18.44 7.44 -7.46
N HIS A 103 -18.49 6.46 -8.38
CA HIS A 103 -19.31 5.27 -8.22
C HIS A 103 -18.48 4.16 -7.61
N THR A 104 -18.84 3.76 -6.39
CA THR A 104 -18.15 2.69 -5.66
C THR A 104 -18.91 1.38 -5.77
N THR A 105 -18.22 0.29 -6.04
CA THR A 105 -18.76 -1.07 -6.04
C THR A 105 -17.85 -1.99 -5.20
N PRO A 106 -18.37 -3.12 -4.67
CA PRO A 106 -17.52 -4.14 -4.07
C PRO A 106 -16.65 -4.85 -5.14
N LEU A 107 -15.66 -5.61 -4.67
CA LEU A 107 -14.99 -6.60 -5.51
C LEU A 107 -16.01 -7.64 -6.01
N THR A 108 -15.81 -8.11 -7.23
CA THR A 108 -16.51 -9.29 -7.75
C THR A 108 -15.98 -10.56 -7.07
N ALA A 109 -16.75 -11.66 -7.15
CA ALA A 109 -16.30 -12.95 -6.65
C ALA A 109 -14.98 -13.39 -7.31
N ALA A 110 -14.86 -13.24 -8.65
CA ALA A 110 -13.67 -13.60 -9.39
C ALA A 110 -12.43 -12.78 -8.98
N GLU A 111 -12.57 -11.45 -8.79
CA GLU A 111 -11.48 -10.59 -8.32
C GLU A 111 -11.00 -10.99 -6.92
N LYS A 112 -11.96 -11.32 -6.04
CA LYS A 112 -11.69 -11.77 -4.68
C LYS A 112 -10.98 -13.12 -4.69
N GLU A 113 -11.53 -14.12 -5.37
CA GLU A 113 -10.97 -15.48 -5.47
C GLU A 113 -9.55 -15.46 -6.04
N MET A 114 -9.34 -14.67 -7.11
CA MET A 114 -8.03 -14.46 -7.71
C MET A 114 -7.01 -13.99 -6.67
N MET A 115 -7.32 -12.94 -5.91
CA MET A 115 -6.38 -12.38 -4.94
C MET A 115 -6.24 -13.27 -3.69
N GLN A 116 -7.30 -13.97 -3.29
CA GLN A 116 -7.25 -14.96 -2.21
C GLN A 116 -6.33 -16.14 -2.55
N ALA A 117 -6.27 -16.58 -3.80
CA ALA A 117 -5.32 -17.61 -4.23
C ALA A 117 -3.85 -17.14 -4.11
N ILE A 118 -3.61 -15.83 -4.23
CA ILE A 118 -2.27 -15.25 -4.12
C ILE A 118 -1.91 -15.00 -2.65
N LEU A 119 -2.71 -14.25 -1.91
CA LEU A 119 -2.37 -13.78 -0.56
C LEU A 119 -2.93 -14.66 0.57
N GLY A 120 -3.90 -15.51 0.28
CA GLY A 120 -4.65 -16.29 1.26
C GLY A 120 -6.00 -15.65 1.61
N GLU A 121 -6.93 -16.47 2.07
CA GLU A 121 -8.33 -16.07 2.31
C GLU A 121 -8.48 -14.98 3.38
N ASN A 122 -7.58 -14.96 4.36
CA ASN A 122 -7.63 -14.05 5.50
C ASN A 122 -6.66 -12.86 5.38
N ALA A 123 -6.06 -12.66 4.21
CA ALA A 123 -5.06 -11.60 4.01
C ALA A 123 -5.67 -10.19 4.03
N LEU A 124 -6.95 -10.07 3.66
CA LEU A 124 -7.67 -8.81 3.61
C LEU A 124 -9.09 -8.97 4.14
N ARG A 125 -9.64 -7.85 4.58
CA ARG A 125 -11.09 -7.71 4.80
C ARG A 125 -11.74 -7.43 3.45
N TRP A 126 -11.92 -8.47 2.64
CA TRP A 126 -12.41 -8.36 1.26
C TRP A 126 -13.71 -7.57 1.12
N GLN A 127 -14.60 -7.67 2.11
CA GLN A 127 -15.86 -6.96 2.17
C GLN A 127 -15.71 -5.44 2.36
N ASP A 128 -14.57 -4.98 2.87
CA ASP A 128 -14.27 -3.56 3.08
C ASP A 128 -13.72 -2.91 1.80
N VAL A 129 -13.10 -3.71 0.91
CA VAL A 129 -12.50 -3.23 -0.33
C VAL A 129 -13.56 -2.69 -1.29
N ARG A 130 -13.29 -1.53 -1.88
CA ARG A 130 -14.14 -0.89 -2.88
C ARG A 130 -13.36 -0.60 -4.16
N VAL A 131 -14.10 -0.60 -5.26
CA VAL A 131 -13.64 -0.18 -6.57
C VAL A 131 -14.43 1.07 -6.94
N ALA A 132 -13.72 2.18 -7.12
CA ALA A 132 -14.27 3.47 -7.50
C ALA A 132 -14.00 3.75 -8.98
N GLU A 133 -15.05 4.09 -9.72
CA GLU A 133 -15.01 4.41 -11.15
C GLU A 133 -15.90 5.63 -11.45
N GLY A 134 -15.54 6.40 -12.48
CA GLY A 134 -16.38 7.49 -13.00
C GLY A 134 -16.51 8.71 -12.08
N GLY A 135 -17.51 9.55 -12.37
CA GLY A 135 -17.76 10.79 -11.63
C GLY A 135 -16.68 11.85 -11.88
N LEU A 136 -16.29 12.62 -10.85
CA LEU A 136 -15.22 13.63 -11.00
C LEU A 136 -13.85 12.98 -11.28
N TYR A 137 -13.71 11.68 -11.04
CA TYR A 137 -12.45 10.98 -11.29
C TYR A 137 -12.17 10.82 -12.77
N ASP A 138 -13.20 10.83 -13.63
CA ASP A 138 -12.98 10.84 -15.08
C ASP A 138 -12.16 12.07 -15.51
N TRP A 139 -12.33 13.22 -14.84
CA TRP A 139 -11.49 14.39 -15.08
C TRP A 139 -10.07 14.19 -14.53
N LEU A 140 -9.94 13.62 -13.33
CA LEU A 140 -8.65 13.37 -12.68
C LEU A 140 -7.79 12.38 -13.49
N PHE A 141 -8.39 11.30 -13.99
CA PHE A 141 -7.70 10.29 -14.80
C PHE A 141 -7.22 10.82 -16.15
N ARG A 142 -7.94 11.76 -16.78
CA ARG A 142 -7.47 12.43 -18.01
C ARG A 142 -6.15 13.15 -17.81
N HIS A 143 -5.91 13.69 -16.61
CA HIS A 143 -4.68 14.41 -16.27
C HIS A 143 -3.58 13.50 -15.71
N ASN A 144 -3.94 12.32 -15.19
CA ASN A 144 -3.00 11.31 -14.69
C ASN A 144 -2.63 10.23 -15.74
N GLY A 145 -2.89 10.49 -17.03
CA GLY A 145 -2.57 9.53 -18.10
C GLY A 145 -3.36 8.22 -18.07
N ASN A 146 -4.55 8.22 -17.44
CA ASN A 146 -5.39 7.04 -17.21
C ASN A 146 -4.65 5.89 -16.50
N LEU A 147 -3.87 6.22 -15.48
CA LEU A 147 -3.27 5.24 -14.57
C LEU A 147 -4.19 4.99 -13.38
N ALA A 148 -4.44 3.72 -13.08
CA ALA A 148 -5.09 3.30 -11.85
C ALA A 148 -4.25 3.71 -10.63
N PHE A 149 -4.92 3.87 -9.49
CA PHE A 149 -4.24 4.08 -8.21
C PHE A 149 -5.10 3.63 -7.05
N THR A 150 -4.45 3.28 -5.95
CA THR A 150 -5.13 2.82 -4.74
C THR A 150 -4.99 3.82 -3.60
N THR A 151 -6.12 4.11 -2.98
CA THR A 151 -6.22 4.89 -1.74
C THR A 151 -6.90 4.07 -0.66
N TRP A 152 -6.09 3.60 0.30
CA TRP A 152 -6.55 2.81 1.44
C TRP A 152 -7.28 1.52 1.02
N TYR A 153 -8.58 1.38 1.33
CA TYR A 153 -9.40 0.24 0.88
C TYR A 153 -10.09 0.48 -0.48
N THR A 154 -9.75 1.55 -1.19
CA THR A 154 -10.38 1.90 -2.46
C THR A 154 -9.39 1.83 -3.60
N ILE A 155 -9.71 1.02 -4.60
CA ILE A 155 -9.02 1.00 -5.88
C ILE A 155 -9.76 1.94 -6.83
N ASN A 156 -9.03 2.86 -7.44
CA ASN A 156 -9.61 3.85 -8.35
C ASN A 156 -9.21 3.48 -9.77
N PHE A 157 -10.19 3.13 -10.61
CA PHE A 157 -9.96 2.77 -12.00
C PHE A 157 -10.48 3.82 -12.98
N PRO A 158 -9.71 4.15 -14.03
CA PRO A 158 -10.25 4.82 -15.20
C PRO A 158 -11.23 3.88 -15.93
N ARG A 159 -12.26 4.46 -16.54
CA ARG A 159 -13.25 3.71 -17.35
C ARG A 159 -12.70 3.26 -18.71
N TYR A 160 -11.61 3.87 -19.15
CA TYR A 160 -11.00 3.65 -20.46
C TYR A 160 -9.46 3.59 -20.35
N GLY A 161 -8.81 3.04 -21.36
CA GLY A 161 -7.35 2.92 -21.42
C GLY A 161 -6.85 1.54 -21.01
N ARG A 162 -5.59 1.47 -20.58
CA ARG A 162 -4.93 0.18 -20.26
C ARG A 162 -5.07 -0.25 -18.81
N HIS A 163 -5.32 0.69 -17.89
CA HIS A 163 -5.39 0.41 -16.45
C HIS A 163 -6.85 0.32 -15.97
N THR A 164 -7.73 -0.24 -16.78
CA THR A 164 -9.14 -0.41 -16.40
C THR A 164 -9.31 -1.65 -15.52
N ARG A 165 -10.47 -1.75 -14.86
CA ARG A 165 -10.83 -2.91 -14.03
C ARG A 165 -10.76 -4.27 -14.76
N GLN A 166 -10.91 -4.28 -16.08
CA GLN A 166 -10.83 -5.51 -16.90
C GLN A 166 -9.40 -6.04 -17.02
N ASN A 167 -8.38 -5.23 -16.75
CA ASN A 167 -6.99 -5.64 -16.76
C ASN A 167 -6.61 -6.28 -15.41
N LEU A 168 -6.86 -7.58 -15.26
CA LEU A 168 -6.65 -8.32 -14.01
C LEU A 168 -5.23 -8.19 -13.42
N PRO A 169 -4.13 -8.19 -14.21
CA PRO A 169 -2.81 -7.85 -13.69
C PRO A 169 -2.77 -6.52 -12.94
N ILE A 170 -3.39 -5.47 -13.48
CA ILE A 170 -3.47 -4.16 -12.80
C ILE A 170 -4.35 -4.26 -11.54
N VAL A 171 -5.44 -5.03 -11.58
CA VAL A 171 -6.26 -5.28 -10.38
C VAL A 171 -5.44 -5.93 -9.26
N VAL A 172 -4.56 -6.89 -9.60
CA VAL A 172 -3.65 -7.54 -8.65
C VAL A 172 -2.63 -6.54 -8.07
N HIS A 173 -2.09 -5.65 -8.90
CA HIS A 173 -1.19 -4.58 -8.46
C HIS A 173 -1.87 -3.66 -7.45
N GLU A 174 -3.06 -3.15 -7.80
CA GLU A 174 -3.81 -2.26 -6.93
C GLU A 174 -4.30 -2.95 -5.64
N LEU A 175 -4.73 -4.21 -5.71
CA LEU A 175 -5.07 -4.99 -4.50
C LEU A 175 -3.85 -5.24 -3.61
N THR A 176 -2.65 -5.29 -4.16
CA THR A 176 -1.42 -5.35 -3.37
C THR A 176 -1.24 -4.07 -2.55
N HIS A 177 -1.57 -2.90 -3.11
CA HIS A 177 -1.57 -1.66 -2.33
C HIS A 177 -2.64 -1.64 -1.23
N VAL A 178 -3.82 -2.21 -1.48
CA VAL A 178 -4.84 -2.40 -0.43
C VAL A 178 -4.31 -3.29 0.70
N TYR A 179 -3.58 -4.37 0.35
CA TYR A 179 -2.92 -5.23 1.33
C TYR A 179 -1.83 -4.50 2.13
N GLN A 180 -1.03 -3.68 1.47
CA GLN A 180 -0.04 -2.85 2.14
C GLN A 180 -0.72 -1.90 3.13
N TYR A 181 -1.81 -1.23 2.73
CA TYR A 181 -2.58 -0.40 3.65
C TYR A 181 -3.08 -1.19 4.87
N HIS A 182 -3.70 -2.35 4.63
CA HIS A 182 -4.24 -3.21 5.68
C HIS A 182 -3.17 -3.55 6.74
N THR A 183 -1.94 -3.78 6.29
CA THR A 183 -0.83 -4.22 7.13
C THR A 183 -0.13 -3.07 7.85
N ILE A 184 0.25 -2.01 7.11
CA ILE A 184 1.14 -0.95 7.62
C ILE A 184 0.51 0.44 7.71
N GLY A 185 -0.76 0.59 7.34
CA GLY A 185 -1.47 1.87 7.39
C GLY A 185 -1.06 2.83 6.27
N THR A 186 -1.41 4.11 6.40
CA THR A 186 -1.21 5.15 5.35
C THR A 186 0.24 5.30 4.89
N ARG A 187 1.20 4.82 5.69
CA ARG A 187 2.62 4.76 5.35
C ARG A 187 2.90 4.16 3.97
N TYR A 188 2.14 3.16 3.51
CA TYR A 188 2.38 2.55 2.20
C TYR A 188 2.27 3.60 1.08
N MET A 189 1.26 4.47 1.16
CA MET A 189 0.89 5.39 0.08
C MET A 189 1.95 6.46 -0.08
N THR A 190 2.44 7.01 1.04
CA THR A 190 3.50 8.02 1.00
C THR A 190 4.83 7.44 0.53
N GLU A 191 5.16 6.20 0.92
CA GLU A 191 6.37 5.50 0.42
C GLU A 191 6.28 5.20 -1.08
N ALA A 192 5.11 4.77 -1.57
CA ALA A 192 4.86 4.54 -2.99
C ALA A 192 4.97 5.83 -3.82
N ILE A 193 4.27 6.89 -3.40
CA ILE A 193 4.31 8.21 -4.06
C ILE A 193 5.73 8.78 -4.06
N TYR A 194 6.44 8.71 -2.93
CA TYR A 194 7.81 9.19 -2.85
C TYR A 194 8.72 8.53 -3.90
N MET A 195 8.63 7.20 -4.02
CA MET A 195 9.41 6.46 -5.02
C MET A 195 8.97 6.82 -6.45
N LEU A 196 7.68 6.88 -6.72
CA LEU A 196 7.17 7.29 -8.02
C LEU A 196 7.67 8.70 -8.43
N VAL A 197 7.66 9.66 -7.51
CA VAL A 197 8.13 11.03 -7.79
C VAL A 197 9.64 11.10 -7.97
N THR A 198 10.41 10.37 -7.16
CA THR A 198 11.88 10.45 -7.16
C THR A 198 12.54 9.60 -8.24
N THR A 199 11.97 8.45 -8.60
CA THR A 199 12.55 7.52 -9.58
C THR A 199 11.71 7.37 -10.85
N LYS A 200 10.55 8.04 -10.94
CA LYS A 200 9.62 7.89 -12.08
C LYS A 200 9.32 6.40 -12.32
N ARG A 201 9.37 5.94 -13.58
CA ARG A 201 9.09 4.55 -13.95
C ARG A 201 10.12 3.55 -13.44
N ASP A 202 11.28 3.99 -12.97
CA ASP A 202 12.26 3.07 -12.37
C ASP A 202 11.76 2.54 -11.02
N CYS A 203 10.69 3.10 -10.45
CA CYS A 203 10.07 2.58 -9.23
C CYS A 203 9.56 1.15 -9.37
N TYR A 204 9.29 0.67 -10.59
CA TYR A 204 8.82 -0.69 -10.88
C TYR A 204 9.96 -1.69 -11.12
N GLN A 205 11.21 -1.23 -11.28
CA GLN A 205 12.31 -2.10 -11.70
C GLN A 205 12.87 -2.90 -10.52
N TYR A 206 12.56 -4.20 -10.48
CA TYR A 206 13.11 -5.13 -9.47
C TYR A 206 14.01 -6.23 -10.09
N GLY A 207 14.22 -6.19 -11.41
CA GLY A 207 15.07 -7.14 -12.15
C GLY A 207 14.37 -8.43 -12.62
N GLY A 208 13.05 -8.54 -12.47
CA GLY A 208 12.29 -9.69 -12.94
C GLY A 208 12.68 -11.00 -12.23
N PRO A 209 12.43 -12.17 -12.84
CA PRO A 209 12.77 -13.47 -12.26
C PRO A 209 14.26 -13.62 -11.90
N ASN A 210 15.16 -13.07 -12.73
CA ASN A 210 16.60 -13.09 -12.46
C ASN A 210 16.96 -12.22 -11.26
N GLY A 211 16.37 -11.02 -11.18
CA GLY A 211 16.54 -10.12 -10.03
C GLY A 211 16.06 -10.74 -8.73
N LEU A 212 14.94 -11.49 -8.75
CA LEU A 212 14.44 -12.20 -7.57
C LEU A 212 15.34 -13.36 -7.15
N ARG A 213 15.89 -14.12 -8.11
CA ARG A 213 16.88 -15.17 -7.81
C ARG A 213 18.13 -14.59 -7.14
N GLN A 214 18.67 -13.51 -7.70
CA GLN A 214 19.83 -12.83 -7.11
C GLN A 214 19.50 -12.27 -5.73
N ALA A 215 18.35 -11.59 -5.59
CA ALA A 215 17.90 -11.06 -4.32
C ALA A 215 17.76 -12.16 -3.25
N ALA A 216 17.20 -13.32 -3.60
CA ALA A 216 17.11 -14.45 -2.70
C ALA A 216 18.50 -15.01 -2.32
N ALA A 217 19.41 -15.13 -3.28
CA ALA A 217 20.80 -15.57 -3.03
C ALA A 217 21.55 -14.60 -2.11
N ASP A 218 21.28 -13.30 -2.22
CA ASP A 218 21.86 -12.25 -1.37
C ASP A 218 21.16 -12.11 -0.01
N GLY A 219 20.18 -12.98 0.30
CA GLY A 219 19.42 -12.93 1.55
C GLY A 219 18.47 -11.75 1.67
N ARG A 220 18.13 -11.08 0.55
CA ARG A 220 17.20 -9.95 0.51
C ARG A 220 15.77 -10.41 0.80
N THR A 221 15.06 -9.61 1.57
CA THR A 221 13.68 -9.81 2.02
C THR A 221 12.72 -8.83 1.33
N LEU A 222 11.43 -9.13 1.37
CA LEU A 222 10.38 -8.33 0.70
C LEU A 222 10.37 -6.85 1.14
N PRO A 223 10.55 -6.48 2.43
CA PRO A 223 10.60 -5.08 2.86
C PRO A 223 11.77 -4.28 2.28
N GLN A 224 12.79 -4.95 1.73
CA GLN A 224 13.90 -4.27 1.06
C GLN A 224 13.57 -3.88 -0.38
N PHE A 225 12.45 -4.34 -0.94
CA PHE A 225 11.86 -3.79 -2.16
C PHE A 225 10.95 -2.63 -1.81
N ASN A 226 10.90 -1.61 -2.66
CA ASN A 226 9.98 -0.50 -2.47
C ASN A 226 8.51 -0.93 -2.68
N ARG A 227 7.54 -0.10 -2.28
CA ARG A 227 6.11 -0.47 -2.32
C ARG A 227 5.57 -0.76 -3.73
N GLU A 228 6.05 -0.04 -4.74
CA GLU A 228 5.70 -0.29 -6.15
C GLU A 228 6.36 -1.57 -6.67
N GLN A 229 7.63 -1.84 -6.32
CA GLN A 229 8.29 -3.11 -6.64
C GLN A 229 7.56 -4.30 -6.02
N GLN A 230 7.11 -4.16 -4.76
CA GLN A 230 6.34 -5.21 -4.10
C GLN A 230 5.04 -5.50 -4.89
N ALA A 231 4.28 -4.47 -5.27
CA ALA A 231 3.08 -4.65 -6.09
C ALA A 231 3.38 -5.24 -7.47
N GLN A 232 4.45 -4.77 -8.13
CA GLN A 232 4.89 -5.29 -9.43
C GLN A 232 5.30 -6.76 -9.36
N ILE A 233 5.97 -7.20 -8.28
CA ILE A 233 6.35 -8.60 -8.07
C ILE A 233 5.09 -9.49 -8.04
N ILE A 234 4.02 -9.05 -7.38
CA ILE A 234 2.77 -9.81 -7.28
C ILE A 234 2.01 -9.81 -8.61
N GLN A 235 1.97 -8.67 -9.31
CA GLN A 235 1.40 -8.56 -10.65
C GLN A 235 2.11 -9.51 -11.64
N ASP A 236 3.44 -9.54 -11.62
CA ASP A 236 4.24 -10.36 -12.52
C ASP A 236 4.11 -11.84 -12.17
N TYR A 237 4.05 -12.20 -10.87
CA TYR A 237 3.72 -13.56 -10.45
C TYR A 237 2.38 -14.01 -11.03
N TYR A 238 1.32 -13.21 -10.90
CA TYR A 238 0.01 -13.53 -11.43
C TYR A 238 0.03 -13.71 -12.95
N THR A 239 0.69 -12.79 -13.66
CA THR A 239 0.82 -12.83 -15.12
C THR A 239 1.56 -14.09 -15.59
N ARG A 240 2.63 -14.48 -14.88
CA ARG A 240 3.40 -15.69 -15.21
C ARG A 240 2.64 -16.97 -14.87
N GLN A 241 1.98 -17.00 -13.71
CA GLN A 241 1.20 -18.14 -13.26
C GLN A 241 0.05 -18.44 -14.22
N THR A 242 -0.65 -17.40 -14.69
CA THR A 242 -1.75 -17.53 -15.68
C THR A 242 -1.24 -17.94 -17.05
N ALA A 243 -0.03 -17.55 -17.42
CA ALA A 243 0.64 -17.99 -18.65
C ALA A 243 1.31 -19.37 -18.56
N GLY A 244 1.24 -20.07 -17.41
CA GLY A 244 1.91 -21.36 -17.22
C GLY A 244 3.44 -21.29 -17.23
N LEU A 245 4.01 -20.12 -16.93
CA LEU A 245 5.45 -19.88 -16.90
C LEU A 245 6.05 -20.18 -15.52
N ASP A 246 7.37 -20.35 -15.46
CA ASP A 246 8.09 -20.52 -14.19
C ASP A 246 7.82 -19.36 -13.21
N THR A 247 7.31 -19.70 -12.03
CA THR A 247 7.03 -18.79 -10.91
C THR A 247 7.88 -19.08 -9.67
N ALA A 248 8.78 -20.07 -9.70
CA ALA A 248 9.60 -20.45 -8.55
C ALA A 248 10.39 -19.27 -7.93
N PRO A 249 10.95 -18.31 -8.72
CA PRO A 249 11.65 -17.15 -8.14
C PRO A 249 10.79 -16.23 -7.27
N TYR A 250 9.46 -16.27 -7.42
CA TYR A 250 8.52 -15.40 -6.72
C TYR A 250 8.11 -15.96 -5.36
N HIS A 251 8.18 -17.29 -5.18
CA HIS A 251 7.62 -17.99 -4.01
C HIS A 251 8.20 -17.49 -2.67
N PRO A 252 9.52 -17.28 -2.50
CA PRO A 252 10.06 -16.80 -1.22
C PRO A 252 9.52 -15.43 -0.80
N PHE A 253 9.20 -14.58 -1.77
CA PHE A 253 8.68 -13.23 -1.53
C PHE A 253 7.17 -13.24 -1.29
N LEU A 254 6.43 -14.11 -1.99
CA LEU A 254 5.01 -14.35 -1.73
C LEU A 254 4.78 -14.91 -0.34
N GLU A 255 5.62 -15.84 0.12
CA GLU A 255 5.52 -16.35 1.49
C GLU A 255 5.74 -15.27 2.55
N GLN A 256 6.69 -14.37 2.32
CA GLN A 256 6.90 -13.22 3.21
C GLN A 256 5.69 -12.29 3.22
N MET A 257 5.08 -12.05 2.06
CA MET A 257 3.86 -11.26 1.95
C MET A 257 2.70 -11.94 2.68
N ARG A 258 2.45 -13.24 2.47
CA ARG A 258 1.41 -14.01 3.17
C ARG A 258 1.56 -13.98 4.70
N ARG A 259 2.80 -13.83 5.19
CA ARG A 259 3.12 -13.69 6.61
C ARG A 259 3.10 -12.23 7.12
N ALA A 260 2.60 -11.29 6.32
CA ALA A 260 2.53 -9.86 6.65
C ALA A 260 3.88 -9.22 7.00
N ARG A 261 4.97 -9.68 6.36
CA ARG A 261 6.31 -9.11 6.53
C ARG A 261 6.54 -8.00 5.50
N LEU A 262 6.07 -6.79 5.83
CA LEU A 262 6.12 -5.58 5.01
C LEU A 262 6.94 -4.44 5.62
#